data_AF-A0A4Q3CSH3-F1
#
_entry.id   AF-A0A4Q3CSH3-F1
#
_cell.length_a   1.000
_cell.length_b   1.000
_cell.length_c   1.000
_cell.angle_alpha   90.00
_cell.angle_beta   90.00
_cell.angle_gamma   90.00
#
_symmetry.space_group_name_H-M   'P 1'
#
loop_
_entity.id
_entity.type
_entity.pdbx_description
1 polymer ?
#
loop_
_entity_poly.entity_id
_entity_poly.type
_entity_poly.pdbx_seq_one_letter_code
_entity_poly.pdbx_strand_id
1 'polypeptide(L)'
;AMRSSANGRTMMIGVDRLDYSKGLHERFLGYDRYLAAHPESHGQVFLLQIAPPSREDVQSYREIRAALEGLSGRINGEYANAQWVPIRYVNRGYPRDELAGMYRAARVGLVTPLRDGMNLVAKEYVAAQDPEDPGVLILSQFAGAAEQMPEALLVNPLSAEELSDAIEAALSMPLQERIARWQPMMDRIVREDVIWWRRRFTKALEALS
;
A
#
# COMPACT_ATOMS: atom_id res chain seq x y z
N ALA A 1 -12.70 -13.65 8.44
CA ALA A 1 -11.38 -13.82 9.06
C ALA A 1 -10.63 -12.50 9.23
N MET A 2 -10.37 -11.71 8.17
CA MET A 2 -9.65 -10.43 8.32
C MET A 2 -10.46 -9.31 8.99
N ARG A 3 -11.73 -9.12 8.63
CA ARG A 3 -12.61 -8.15 9.33
C ARG A 3 -12.80 -8.48 10.81
N SER A 4 -12.79 -9.76 11.16
CA SER A 4 -12.85 -10.21 12.55
C SER A 4 -11.53 -9.99 13.30
N SER A 5 -10.37 -10.22 12.66
CA SER A 5 -9.06 -9.97 13.30
C SER A 5 -8.70 -8.48 13.46
N ALA A 6 -9.44 -7.61 12.76
CA ALA A 6 -9.36 -6.17 12.94
C ALA A 6 -10.02 -5.71 14.26
N ASN A 7 -10.93 -6.49 14.86
CA ASN A 7 -11.61 -6.14 16.11
C ASN A 7 -12.22 -4.72 16.07
N GLY A 8 -12.89 -4.36 14.97
CA GLY A 8 -13.50 -3.03 14.77
C GLY A 8 -12.53 -1.92 14.35
N ARG A 9 -11.23 -2.22 14.19
CA ARG A 9 -10.21 -1.25 13.78
C ARG A 9 -10.13 -1.09 12.27
N THR A 10 -9.73 0.09 11.83
CA THR A 10 -9.47 0.39 10.43
C THR A 10 -8.11 -0.17 10.01
N MET A 11 -8.10 -0.99 8.97
CA MET A 11 -6.87 -1.61 8.45
C MET A 11 -6.30 -0.78 7.30
N MET A 12 -5.00 -0.52 7.38
CA MET A 12 -4.17 -0.08 6.27
C MET A 12 -3.30 -1.23 5.80
N ILE A 13 -2.98 -1.30 4.52
CA ILE A 13 -2.21 -2.42 3.97
C ILE A 13 -1.10 -1.96 3.03
N GLY A 14 0.08 -2.55 3.21
CA GLY A 14 1.19 -2.50 2.25
C GLY A 14 1.60 -3.93 1.89
N VAL A 15 1.78 -4.21 0.60
CA VAL A 15 2.23 -5.52 0.11
C VAL A 15 3.34 -5.30 -0.90
N ASP A 16 4.56 -5.66 -0.54
CA ASP A 16 5.73 -5.46 -1.38
C ASP A 16 6.76 -6.55 -1.08
N ARG A 17 7.49 -7.01 -2.09
CA ARG A 17 8.67 -7.84 -1.83
C ARG A 17 9.65 -7.06 -0.97
N LEU A 18 10.34 -7.76 -0.07
CA LEU A 18 11.40 -7.15 0.72
C LEU A 18 12.54 -6.70 -0.22
N ASP A 19 12.58 -5.43 -0.58
CA ASP A 19 13.51 -4.85 -1.57
C ASP A 19 13.71 -3.35 -1.29
N TYR A 20 14.94 -2.84 -1.42
CA TYR A 20 15.25 -1.43 -1.11
C TYR A 20 14.47 -0.43 -1.96
N SER A 21 14.09 -0.82 -3.19
CA SER A 21 13.31 0.04 -4.08
C SER A 21 11.90 0.34 -3.55
N LYS A 22 11.41 -0.44 -2.59
CA LYS A 22 10.02 -0.40 -2.11
C LYS A 22 9.76 0.61 -1.00
N GLY A 23 10.80 1.26 -0.47
CA GLY A 23 10.63 2.36 0.49
C GLY A 23 9.91 1.94 1.78
N LEU A 24 10.07 0.68 2.20
CA LEU A 24 9.36 0.14 3.37
C LEU A 24 9.78 0.83 4.66
N HIS A 25 11.05 1.23 4.74
CA HIS A 25 11.58 1.94 5.88
C HIS A 25 10.92 3.32 6.00
N GLU A 26 10.87 4.06 4.91
CA GLU A 26 10.23 5.37 4.83
C GLU A 26 8.72 5.26 5.09
N ARG A 27 8.07 4.20 4.61
CA ARG A 27 6.66 3.92 4.91
C ARG A 27 6.41 3.77 6.41
N PHE A 28 7.27 3.04 7.11
CA PHE A 28 7.16 2.88 8.56
C PHE A 28 7.44 4.20 9.28
N LEU A 29 8.38 5.02 8.82
CA LEU A 29 8.63 6.35 9.39
C LEU A 29 7.45 7.31 9.18
N GLY A 30 6.79 7.28 8.02
CA GLY A 30 5.58 8.08 7.80
C GLY A 30 4.42 7.63 8.68
N TYR A 31 4.24 6.31 8.87
CA TYR A 31 3.23 5.81 9.80
C TYR A 31 3.56 6.11 11.27
N ASP A 32 4.84 6.05 11.66
CA ASP A 32 5.30 6.48 13.00
C ASP A 32 4.98 7.96 13.23
N ARG A 33 5.30 8.83 12.25
CA ARG A 33 4.96 10.25 12.33
C ARG A 33 3.45 10.47 12.45
N TYR A 34 2.64 9.72 11.70
CA TYR A 34 1.18 9.75 11.82
C TYR A 34 0.72 9.42 13.24
N LEU A 35 1.23 8.33 13.82
CA LEU A 35 0.88 7.94 15.19
C LEU A 35 1.31 8.98 16.22
N ALA A 36 2.49 9.60 16.06
CA ALA A 36 2.95 10.66 16.94
C ALA A 36 2.07 11.92 16.85
N ALA A 37 1.63 12.27 15.65
CA ALA A 37 0.81 13.45 15.40
C ALA A 37 -0.66 13.26 15.80
N HIS A 38 -1.18 12.03 15.77
CA HIS A 38 -2.61 11.74 15.94
C HIS A 38 -2.86 10.68 17.03
N PRO A 39 -2.66 11.02 18.32
CA PRO A 39 -2.90 10.11 19.44
C PRO A 39 -4.33 9.55 19.51
N GLU A 40 -5.31 10.29 18.99
CA GLU A 40 -6.71 9.86 18.90
C GLU A 40 -6.87 8.60 18.04
N SER A 41 -6.01 8.36 17.06
CA SER A 41 -6.06 7.18 16.19
C SER A 41 -5.48 5.92 16.83
N HIS A 42 -4.87 6.04 18.01
CA HIS A 42 -4.30 4.91 18.73
C HIS A 42 -5.37 3.90 19.10
N GLY A 43 -5.12 2.63 18.82
CA GLY A 43 -6.09 1.57 19.03
C GLY A 43 -7.27 1.56 18.04
N GLN A 44 -7.39 2.54 17.13
CA GLN A 44 -8.42 2.60 16.10
C GLN A 44 -7.93 2.13 14.73
N VAL A 45 -6.63 2.29 14.45
CA VAL A 45 -6.03 1.93 13.16
C VAL A 45 -4.87 0.94 13.34
N PHE A 46 -4.54 0.17 12.31
CA PHE A 46 -3.29 -0.59 12.27
C PHE A 46 -2.79 -0.76 10.83
N LEU A 47 -1.48 -0.91 10.69
CA LEU A 47 -0.80 -1.22 9.43
C LEU A 47 -0.53 -2.72 9.33
N LEU A 48 -1.06 -3.37 8.30
CA LEU A 48 -0.63 -4.70 7.86
C LEU A 48 0.41 -4.56 6.76
N GLN A 49 1.66 -4.88 7.05
CA GLN A 49 2.73 -4.92 6.04
C GLN A 49 3.10 -6.36 5.73
N ILE A 50 2.80 -6.82 4.52
CA ILE A 50 3.20 -8.13 4.01
C ILE A 50 4.46 -7.95 3.18
N ALA A 51 5.54 -8.61 3.58
CA ALA A 51 6.83 -8.53 2.93
C ALA A 51 7.39 -9.94 2.67
N PRO A 52 6.95 -10.65 1.61
CA PRO A 52 7.54 -11.94 1.28
C PRO A 52 9.06 -11.79 1.10
N PRO A 53 9.85 -12.72 1.68
CA PRO A 53 11.29 -12.70 1.53
C PRO A 53 11.69 -12.72 0.04
N SER A 54 12.77 -12.02 -0.27
CA SER A 54 13.35 -11.95 -1.60
C SER A 54 14.87 -11.96 -1.46
N ARG A 55 15.55 -12.81 -2.24
CA ARG A 55 17.02 -12.84 -2.36
C ARG A 55 17.75 -12.84 -0.99
N GLU A 56 17.37 -13.76 -0.12
CA GLU A 56 17.87 -13.81 1.27
C GLU A 56 19.39 -14.02 1.39
N ASP A 57 20.04 -14.58 0.37
CA ASP A 57 21.49 -14.78 0.33
C ASP A 57 22.28 -13.50 0.10
N VAL A 58 21.62 -12.39 -0.27
CA VAL A 58 22.26 -11.12 -0.57
C VAL A 58 22.33 -10.26 0.69
N GLN A 59 23.55 -9.84 1.05
CA GLN A 59 23.86 -9.02 2.22
C GLN A 59 22.89 -7.84 2.42
N SER A 60 22.66 -7.04 1.37
CA SER A 60 21.79 -5.86 1.44
C SER A 60 20.34 -6.19 1.78
N TYR A 61 19.81 -7.34 1.34
CA TYR A 61 18.45 -7.76 1.66
C TYR A 61 18.33 -8.17 3.14
N ARG A 62 19.38 -8.77 3.72
CA ARG A 62 19.43 -9.08 5.16
C ARG A 62 19.49 -7.82 6.02
N GLU A 63 20.24 -6.82 5.60
CA GLU A 63 20.35 -5.53 6.30
C GLU A 63 19.03 -4.78 6.31
N ILE A 64 18.34 -4.71 5.17
CA ILE A 64 17.01 -4.08 5.07
C ILE A 64 16.01 -4.82 5.95
N ARG A 65 16.05 -6.16 5.96
CA ARG A 65 15.18 -6.97 6.83
C ARG A 65 15.39 -6.60 8.29
N ALA A 66 16.63 -6.62 8.76
CA ALA A 66 16.97 -6.33 10.14
C ALA A 66 16.58 -4.89 10.54
N ALA A 67 16.79 -3.92 9.63
CA ALA A 67 16.36 -2.54 9.85
C ALA A 67 14.83 -2.42 9.99
N LEU A 68 14.05 -3.12 9.15
CA LEU A 68 12.59 -3.12 9.22
C LEU A 68 12.05 -3.86 10.44
N GLU A 69 12.66 -4.98 10.82
CA GLU A 69 12.33 -5.71 12.05
C GLU A 69 12.62 -4.84 13.28
N GLY A 70 13.77 -4.15 13.32
CA GLY A 70 14.11 -3.21 14.39
C GLY A 70 13.16 -2.01 14.45
N LEU A 71 12.84 -1.41 13.30
CA LEU A 71 11.95 -0.25 13.24
C LEU A 71 10.51 -0.61 13.63
N SER A 72 9.96 -1.69 13.10
CA SER A 72 8.62 -2.16 13.49
C SER A 72 8.57 -2.56 14.97
N GLY A 73 9.64 -3.17 15.49
CA GLY A 73 9.80 -3.47 16.92
C GLY A 73 9.79 -2.21 17.79
N ARG A 74 10.55 -1.18 17.40
CA ARG A 74 10.56 0.13 18.11
C ARG A 74 9.16 0.75 18.12
N ILE A 75 8.53 0.93 16.95
CA ILE A 75 7.21 1.57 16.82
C ILE A 75 6.16 0.78 17.63
N ASN A 76 6.15 -0.55 17.50
CA ASN A 76 5.25 -1.37 18.31
C ASN A 76 5.54 -1.23 19.81
N GLY A 77 6.80 -1.20 20.23
CA GLY A 77 7.17 -1.01 21.63
C GLY A 77 6.75 0.35 22.21
N GLU A 78 6.66 1.38 21.36
CA GLU A 78 6.28 2.73 21.74
C GLU A 78 4.76 2.91 21.87
N TYR A 79 3.97 2.39 20.93
CA TYR A 79 2.51 2.65 20.89
C TYR A 79 1.63 1.45 21.24
N ALA A 80 2.12 0.21 21.17
CA ALA A 80 1.28 -0.95 21.41
C ALA A 80 0.74 -0.99 22.84
N ASN A 81 -0.41 -1.63 23.00
CA ASN A 81 -0.97 -1.98 24.29
C ASN A 81 -1.46 -3.43 24.27
N ALA A 82 -2.01 -3.91 25.39
CA ALA A 82 -2.44 -5.30 25.54
C ALA A 82 -3.44 -5.78 24.47
N GLN A 83 -4.15 -4.87 23.79
CA GLN A 83 -5.21 -5.20 22.83
C GLN A 83 -4.92 -4.72 21.41
N TRP A 84 -3.81 -4.03 21.19
CA TRP A 84 -3.52 -3.36 19.92
C TRP A 84 -2.03 -3.40 19.60
N VAL A 85 -1.74 -3.84 18.37
CA VAL A 85 -0.39 -3.79 17.78
C VAL A 85 -0.47 -2.86 16.56
N PRO A 86 0.25 -1.72 16.57
CA PRO A 86 0.18 -0.72 15.51
C PRO A 86 0.63 -1.23 14.14
N ILE A 87 1.71 -2.03 14.09
CA ILE A 87 2.27 -2.62 12.86
C ILE A 87 2.25 -4.15 12.98
N ARG A 88 1.47 -4.79 12.11
CA ARG A 88 1.50 -6.22 11.86
C ARG A 88 2.42 -6.49 10.67
N TYR A 89 3.70 -6.74 10.95
CA TYR A 89 4.70 -7.04 9.94
C TYR A 89 4.80 -8.56 9.70
N VAL A 90 4.54 -8.98 8.46
CA VAL A 90 4.45 -10.40 8.08
C VAL A 90 5.44 -10.74 6.97
N ASN A 91 6.48 -11.49 7.32
CA ASN A 91 7.54 -11.94 6.40
C ASN A 91 7.16 -13.24 5.66
N ARG A 92 5.95 -13.29 5.08
CA ARG A 92 5.44 -14.48 4.39
C ARG A 92 4.64 -14.07 3.16
N GLY A 93 4.80 -14.85 2.08
CA GLY A 93 3.97 -14.73 0.88
C GLY A 93 2.58 -15.33 1.06
N TYR A 94 1.59 -14.72 0.42
CA TYR A 94 0.21 -15.20 0.39
C TYR A 94 -0.24 -15.43 -1.05
N PRO A 95 -1.13 -16.40 -1.29
CA PRO A 95 -1.84 -16.55 -2.55
C PRO A 95 -2.57 -15.27 -2.97
N ARG A 96 -2.74 -15.06 -4.28
CA ARG A 96 -3.29 -13.83 -4.84
C ARG A 96 -4.75 -13.59 -4.45
N ASP A 97 -5.54 -14.65 -4.37
CA ASP A 97 -6.93 -14.64 -3.91
C ASP A 97 -7.05 -14.25 -2.43
N GLU A 98 -6.14 -14.72 -1.58
CA GLU A 98 -6.06 -14.27 -0.18
C GLU A 98 -5.71 -12.78 -0.10
N LEU A 99 -4.71 -12.32 -0.87
CA LEU A 99 -4.33 -10.91 -0.94
C LEU A 99 -5.50 -10.02 -1.41
N ALA A 100 -6.26 -10.46 -2.41
CA ALA A 100 -7.44 -9.73 -2.88
C ALA A 100 -8.48 -9.54 -1.75
N GLY A 101 -8.70 -10.57 -0.92
CA GLY A 101 -9.55 -10.47 0.27
C GLY A 101 -9.01 -9.48 1.31
N MET A 102 -7.68 -9.42 1.49
CA MET A 102 -7.03 -8.46 2.39
C MET A 102 -7.13 -7.02 1.85
N TYR A 103 -6.92 -6.81 0.55
CA TYR A 103 -7.10 -5.50 -0.10
C TYR A 103 -8.53 -5.00 0.05
N ARG A 104 -9.53 -5.85 -0.21
CA ARG A 104 -10.96 -5.50 -0.05
C ARG A 104 -11.33 -5.16 1.40
N ALA A 105 -10.59 -5.70 2.38
CA ALA A 105 -10.82 -5.40 3.79
C ALA A 105 -10.08 -4.15 4.27
N ALA A 106 -9.11 -3.63 3.52
CA ALA A 106 -8.29 -2.48 3.92
C ALA A 106 -8.91 -1.16 3.46
N ARG A 107 -9.04 -0.21 4.39
CA ARG A 107 -9.51 1.15 4.10
C ARG A 107 -8.49 1.97 3.33
N VAL A 108 -7.20 1.71 3.55
CA VAL A 108 -6.10 2.42 2.88
C VAL A 108 -5.09 1.43 2.32
N GLY A 109 -4.74 1.59 1.05
CA GLY A 109 -3.63 0.91 0.39
C GLY A 109 -2.41 1.82 0.35
N LEU A 110 -1.31 1.40 0.98
CA LEU A 110 -0.04 2.12 1.01
C LEU A 110 0.92 1.52 0.00
N VAL A 111 1.06 2.16 -1.15
CA VAL A 111 1.97 1.72 -2.23
C VAL A 111 2.97 2.83 -2.50
N THR A 112 3.99 2.91 -1.65
CA THR A 112 4.93 4.04 -1.60
C THR A 112 6.38 3.66 -1.97
N PRO A 113 6.64 2.99 -3.12
CA PRO A 113 8.01 2.66 -3.51
C PRO A 113 8.84 3.90 -3.78
N LEU A 114 10.15 3.85 -3.49
CA LEU A 114 11.09 4.91 -3.85
C LEU A 114 11.22 5.04 -5.38
N ARG A 115 11.20 3.91 -6.09
CA ARG A 115 11.11 3.82 -7.56
C ARG A 115 10.46 2.51 -7.96
N ASP A 116 9.51 2.55 -8.89
CA ASP A 116 8.91 1.35 -9.46
C ASP A 116 8.47 1.60 -10.91
N GLY A 117 8.78 0.68 -11.82
CA GLY A 117 8.44 0.83 -13.24
C GLY A 117 6.93 0.83 -13.50
N MET A 118 6.13 0.20 -12.63
CA MET A 118 4.66 0.24 -12.72
C MET A 118 4.04 0.13 -11.33
N ASN A 119 4.28 -0.99 -10.65
CA ASN A 119 3.57 -1.45 -9.45
C ASN A 119 2.13 -1.95 -9.72
N LEU A 120 2.00 -3.27 -9.84
CA LEU A 120 0.71 -3.94 -10.03
C LEU A 120 -0.11 -4.02 -8.74
N VAL A 121 0.53 -3.98 -7.56
CA VAL A 121 -0.16 -4.02 -6.27
C VAL A 121 -1.09 -2.81 -6.12
N ALA A 122 -0.68 -1.64 -6.60
CA ALA A 122 -1.56 -0.46 -6.66
C ALA A 122 -2.86 -0.73 -7.45
N LYS A 123 -2.74 -1.34 -8.63
CA LYS A 123 -3.89 -1.67 -9.49
C LYS A 123 -4.76 -2.77 -8.87
N GLU A 124 -4.13 -3.79 -8.29
CA GLU A 124 -4.83 -4.88 -7.60
C GLU A 124 -5.59 -4.39 -6.37
N TYR A 125 -5.03 -3.45 -5.62
CA TYR A 125 -5.71 -2.81 -4.49
C TYR A 125 -7.01 -2.13 -4.94
N VAL A 126 -6.94 -1.27 -5.97
CA VAL A 126 -8.10 -0.57 -6.53
C VAL A 126 -9.13 -1.55 -7.09
N ALA A 127 -8.67 -2.56 -7.84
CA ALA A 127 -9.53 -3.57 -8.45
C ALA A 127 -10.24 -4.48 -7.43
N ALA A 128 -9.68 -4.66 -6.24
CA ALA A 128 -10.27 -5.49 -5.19
C ALA A 128 -11.36 -4.76 -4.36
N GLN A 129 -11.45 -3.43 -4.46
CA GLN A 129 -12.35 -2.63 -3.62
C GLN A 129 -13.84 -2.92 -3.88
N ASP A 130 -14.65 -2.60 -2.87
CA ASP A 130 -16.10 -2.58 -3.00
C ASP A 130 -16.54 -1.28 -3.68
N PRO A 131 -17.25 -1.29 -4.83
CA PRO A 131 -17.71 -0.08 -5.48
C PRO A 131 -18.56 0.83 -4.59
N GLU A 132 -19.33 0.24 -3.66
CA GLU A 132 -20.23 0.97 -2.78
C GLU A 132 -19.53 1.54 -1.53
N ASP A 133 -18.34 1.04 -1.19
CA ASP A 133 -17.55 1.54 -0.06
C ASP A 133 -16.04 1.35 -0.28
N PRO A 134 -15.44 1.96 -1.32
CA PRO A 134 -14.06 1.69 -1.70
C PRO A 134 -13.05 2.34 -0.75
N GLY A 135 -11.90 1.71 -0.53
CA GLY A 135 -10.79 2.32 0.18
C GLY A 135 -10.06 3.40 -0.64
N VAL A 136 -9.01 3.96 -0.05
CA VAL A 136 -8.17 5.02 -0.64
C VAL A 136 -6.78 4.48 -0.96
N LEU A 137 -6.29 4.75 -2.16
CA LEU A 137 -4.92 4.42 -2.55
C LEU A 137 -4.01 5.63 -2.27
N ILE A 138 -2.99 5.42 -1.45
CA ILE A 138 -1.84 6.32 -1.32
C ILE A 138 -0.71 5.75 -2.16
N LEU A 139 -0.21 6.54 -3.10
CA LEU A 139 0.69 6.07 -4.15
C LEU A 139 1.92 6.96 -4.25
N SER A 140 3.10 6.36 -4.34
CA SER A 140 4.31 7.11 -4.66
C SER A 140 4.21 7.74 -6.05
N GLN A 141 4.54 9.02 -6.16
CA GLN A 141 4.70 9.70 -7.45
C GLN A 141 5.81 9.07 -8.33
N PHE A 142 6.67 8.21 -7.76
CA PHE A 142 7.75 7.51 -8.47
C PHE A 142 7.38 6.08 -8.89
N ALA A 143 6.11 5.68 -8.73
CA ALA A 143 5.59 4.46 -9.32
C ALA A 143 5.01 4.76 -10.71
N GLY A 144 5.35 3.97 -11.74
CA GLY A 144 4.81 4.17 -13.09
C GLY A 144 3.28 4.13 -13.16
N ALA A 145 2.61 3.44 -12.23
CA ALA A 145 1.16 3.44 -12.14
C ALA A 145 0.56 4.81 -11.73
N ALA A 146 1.36 5.72 -11.17
CA ALA A 146 0.92 7.09 -10.85
C ALA A 146 0.49 7.87 -12.10
N GLU A 147 1.12 7.62 -13.25
CA GLU A 147 0.71 8.21 -14.53
C GLU A 147 -0.71 7.78 -14.94
N GLN A 148 -1.13 6.58 -14.52
CA GLN A 148 -2.45 6.01 -14.82
C GLN A 148 -3.46 6.19 -13.68
N MET A 149 -3.06 6.66 -12.50
CA MET A 149 -3.92 6.79 -11.32
C MET A 149 -3.65 8.11 -10.56
N PRO A 150 -3.83 9.28 -11.19
CA PRO A 150 -3.63 10.59 -10.57
C PRO A 150 -4.66 10.93 -9.48
N GLU A 151 -5.76 10.17 -9.36
CA GLU A 151 -6.79 10.34 -8.31
C GLU A 151 -6.39 9.67 -7.00
N ALA A 152 -5.36 8.82 -7.02
CA ALA A 152 -4.70 8.37 -5.80
C ALA A 152 -4.13 9.59 -5.04
N LEU A 153 -3.94 9.44 -3.74
CA LEU A 153 -3.16 10.42 -2.98
C LEU A 153 -1.69 10.23 -3.32
N LEU A 154 -1.20 11.03 -4.28
CA LEU A 154 0.19 11.00 -4.72
C LEU A 154 1.08 11.64 -3.66
N VAL A 155 2.14 10.92 -3.27
CA VAL A 155 3.07 11.37 -2.22
C VAL A 155 4.52 11.21 -2.66
N ASN A 156 5.40 12.06 -2.14
CA ASN A 156 6.82 11.79 -2.14
C ASN A 156 7.17 10.83 -0.97
N PRO A 157 7.57 9.58 -1.23
CA PRO A 157 7.87 8.61 -0.17
C PRO A 157 9.05 9.03 0.73
N LEU A 158 9.90 9.97 0.30
CA LEU A 158 10.99 10.50 1.12
C LEU A 158 10.53 11.56 2.15
N SER A 159 9.27 11.99 2.06
CA SER A 159 8.67 12.92 3.02
C SER A 159 7.75 12.16 3.97
N ALA A 160 8.22 11.90 5.19
CA ALA A 160 7.40 11.29 6.23
C ALA A 160 6.19 12.15 6.60
N GLU A 161 6.31 13.49 6.45
CA GLU A 161 5.22 14.44 6.65
C GLU A 161 4.12 14.29 5.60
N GLU A 162 4.47 14.32 4.31
CA GLU A 162 3.48 14.11 3.25
C GLU A 162 2.79 12.75 3.38
N LEU A 163 3.53 11.71 3.77
CA LEU A 163 2.94 10.39 3.97
C LEU A 163 1.98 10.38 5.19
N SER A 164 2.35 11.05 6.28
CA SER A 164 1.48 11.21 7.45
C SER A 164 0.19 11.95 7.10
N ASP A 165 0.31 13.08 6.41
CA ASP A 165 -0.84 13.89 6.00
C ASP A 165 -1.76 13.14 5.03
N ALA A 166 -1.18 12.38 4.10
CA ALA A 166 -1.94 11.52 3.19
C ALA A 166 -2.66 10.38 3.92
N ILE A 167 -2.05 9.79 4.95
CA ILE A 167 -2.70 8.78 5.79
C ILE A 167 -3.92 9.39 6.48
N GLU A 168 -3.79 10.58 7.08
CA GLU A 168 -4.92 11.24 7.72
C GLU A 168 -6.03 11.59 6.71
N ALA A 169 -5.66 12.17 5.58
CA ALA A 169 -6.61 12.48 4.52
C ALA A 169 -7.33 11.22 4.01
N ALA A 170 -6.63 10.09 3.88
CA ALA A 170 -7.21 8.83 3.44
C ALA A 170 -8.20 8.24 4.46
N LEU A 171 -7.88 8.31 5.76
CA LEU A 171 -8.70 7.76 6.84
C LEU A 171 -9.96 8.59 7.11
N SER A 172 -9.86 9.92 6.96
CA SER A 172 -10.97 10.87 7.13
C SER A 172 -11.81 11.07 5.87
N MET A 173 -11.41 10.48 4.72
CA MET A 173 -12.04 10.73 3.42
C MET A 173 -13.53 10.32 3.39
N PRO A 174 -14.46 11.26 3.09
CA PRO A 174 -15.87 10.95 2.96
C PRO A 174 -16.15 9.93 1.85
N LEU A 175 -17.20 9.13 2.04
CA LEU A 175 -17.56 8.06 1.09
C LEU A 175 -17.69 8.56 -0.37
N GLN A 176 -18.34 9.71 -0.57
CA GLN A 176 -18.54 10.27 -1.91
C GLN A 176 -17.23 10.60 -2.62
N GLU A 177 -16.24 11.12 -1.88
CA GLU A 177 -14.92 11.40 -2.43
C GLU A 177 -14.16 10.11 -2.74
N ARG A 178 -14.25 9.10 -1.87
CA ARG A 178 -13.63 7.79 -2.11
C ARG A 178 -14.16 7.14 -3.39
N ILE A 179 -15.47 7.16 -3.60
CA ILE A 179 -16.10 6.66 -4.83
C ILE A 179 -15.65 7.47 -6.04
N ALA A 180 -15.65 8.81 -5.94
CA ALA A 180 -15.25 9.70 -7.03
C ALA A 180 -13.78 9.51 -7.46
N ARG A 181 -12.89 9.17 -6.53
CA ARG A 181 -11.49 8.82 -6.83
C ARG A 181 -11.35 7.40 -7.38
N TRP A 182 -12.06 6.44 -6.78
CA TRP A 182 -11.97 5.02 -7.14
C TRP A 182 -12.48 4.75 -8.56
N GLN A 183 -13.64 5.29 -8.93
CA GLN A 183 -14.30 5.00 -10.22
C GLN A 183 -13.38 5.25 -11.44
N PRO A 184 -12.78 6.44 -11.64
CA PRO A 184 -11.92 6.68 -12.82
C PRO A 184 -10.61 5.88 -12.81
N MET A 185 -10.10 5.48 -11.63
CA MET A 185 -8.97 4.56 -11.55
C MET A 185 -9.39 3.16 -12.01
N MET A 186 -10.55 2.67 -11.54
CA MET A 186 -11.08 1.37 -11.92
C MET A 186 -11.42 1.29 -13.42
N ASP A 187 -12.08 2.32 -13.96
CA ASP A 187 -12.41 2.40 -15.39
C ASP A 187 -11.17 2.30 -16.28
N ARG A 188 -10.06 2.93 -15.86
CA ARG A 188 -8.77 2.82 -16.54
C ARG A 188 -8.17 1.43 -16.44
N ILE A 189 -8.19 0.81 -15.26
CA ILE A 189 -7.68 -0.55 -15.06
C ILE A 189 -8.41 -1.54 -15.98
N VAL A 190 -9.73 -1.40 -16.12
CA VAL A 190 -10.55 -2.24 -17.01
C VAL A 190 -10.24 -1.96 -18.49
N ARG A 191 -10.11 -0.68 -18.87
CA ARG A 191 -9.87 -0.28 -20.27
C ARG A 191 -8.45 -0.62 -20.76
N GLU A 192 -7.46 -0.51 -19.87
CA GLU A 192 -6.02 -0.64 -20.15
C GLU A 192 -5.47 -1.91 -19.48
N ASP A 193 -6.20 -3.02 -19.64
CA ASP A 193 -5.85 -4.33 -19.10
C ASP A 193 -4.61 -4.96 -19.79
N VAL A 194 -4.24 -6.16 -19.34
CA VAL A 194 -3.09 -6.89 -19.89
C VAL A 194 -3.26 -7.23 -21.38
N ILE A 195 -4.50 -7.42 -21.85
CA ILE A 195 -4.80 -7.71 -23.25
C ILE A 195 -4.64 -6.45 -24.10
N TRP A 196 -5.07 -5.30 -23.60
CA TRP A 196 -4.85 -3.99 -24.19
C TRP A 196 -3.35 -3.72 -24.36
N TRP A 197 -2.56 -3.94 -23.31
CA TRP A 197 -1.11 -3.76 -23.35
C TRP A 197 -0.47 -4.64 -24.42
N ARG A 198 -0.80 -5.95 -24.42
CA ARG A 198 -0.29 -6.91 -25.41
C ARG A 198 -0.61 -6.46 -26.82
N ARG A 199 -1.87 -6.10 -27.09
CA ARG A 199 -2.33 -5.67 -28.42
C ARG A 199 -1.62 -4.41 -28.89
N ARG A 200 -1.39 -3.44 -27.99
CA ARG A 200 -0.69 -2.20 -28.33
C ARG A 200 0.76 -2.48 -28.70
N PHE A 201 1.43 -3.34 -27.94
CA PHE A 201 2.81 -3.71 -28.19
C PHE A 201 2.97 -4.45 -29.53
N THR A 202 2.16 -5.49 -29.78
CA THR A 202 2.25 -6.28 -31.02
C THR A 202 1.94 -5.43 -32.24
N LYS A 203 0.91 -4.57 -32.18
CA LYS A 203 0.56 -3.66 -33.28
C LYS A 203 1.71 -2.70 -33.62
N ALA A 204 2.43 -2.19 -32.60
CA ALA A 204 3.58 -1.32 -32.84
C ALA A 204 4.77 -2.08 -33.46
N LEU A 205 4.97 -3.34 -33.08
CA LEU A 205 6.01 -4.20 -33.65
C LEU A 205 5.72 -4.55 -35.11
N GLU A 206 4.47 -4.90 -35.43
CA GLU A 206 4.01 -5.20 -36.80
C GLU A 206 4.06 -3.96 -37.71
N ALA A 207 3.92 -2.75 -37.17
CA ALA A 207 4.05 -1.52 -37.95
C ALA A 207 5.48 -1.21 -38.40
N LEU A 208 6.48 -1.92 -37.85
CA LEU A 208 7.90 -1.79 -38.18
C LEU A 208 8.39 -2.86 -39.16
N SER A 209 7.58 -3.89 -39.43
CA SER A 209 7.85 -4.95 -40.42
C SER A 209 7.21 -4.63 -41.77
#